data_AF-A0A535KQJ6-F1
#
_entry.id   AF-A0A535KQJ6-F1
#
_cell.length_a   1.000
_cell.length_b   1.000
_cell.length_c   1.000
_cell.angle_alpha   90.00
_cell.angle_beta   90.00
_cell.angle_gamma   90.00
#
_symmetry.space_group_name_H-M   'P 1'
#
loop_
_entity.id
_entity.type
_entity.pdbx_description
1 polymer ?
#
loop_
_entity_poly.entity_id
_entity_poly.type
_entity_poly.pdbx_seq_one_letter_code
_entity_poly.pdbx_strand_id
1 'polypeptide(L)'
;MRTFRAVFGETPHRYLQRRRVERSMFLLRETDRSVTDICFDVGFSSRGTFSRTFREIVGEAPSDYRVGHEPMVAPNCFQLWAMRPVVAAGVARRSSSFGDAAAATAS
;
A
#
# COMPACT_ATOMS: atom_id res chain seq x y z
N MET A 1 -2.61 -27.62 8.75
CA MET A 1 -1.67 -26.47 8.78
C MET A 1 -0.47 -26.58 7.82
N ARG A 2 -0.38 -27.56 6.92
CA ARG A 2 0.76 -27.68 5.97
C ARG A 2 0.61 -26.79 4.73
N THR A 3 -0.62 -26.52 4.29
CA THR A 3 -0.91 -25.74 3.06
C THR A 3 -0.56 -24.26 3.18
N PHE A 4 -0.67 -23.65 4.37
CA PHE A 4 -0.42 -22.21 4.55
C PHE A 4 1.06 -21.84 4.38
N ARG A 5 1.96 -22.70 4.88
CA ARG A 5 3.41 -22.53 4.73
C ARG A 5 3.88 -22.75 3.29
N ALA A 6 3.19 -23.63 2.54
CA ALA A 6 3.49 -23.88 1.13
C ALA A 6 3.14 -22.67 0.23
N VAL A 7 2.14 -21.86 0.62
CA VAL A 7 1.70 -20.69 -0.15
C VAL A 7 2.44 -19.41 0.27
N PHE A 8 2.69 -19.21 1.57
CA PHE A 8 3.23 -17.95 2.09
C PHE A 8 4.67 -18.04 2.61
N GLY A 9 5.25 -19.24 2.75
CA GLY A 9 6.62 -19.45 3.26
C GLY A 9 6.82 -19.15 4.75
N GLU A 10 5.92 -18.41 5.39
CA GLU A 10 5.97 -18.00 6.79
C GLU A 10 4.98 -18.78 7.69
N THR A 11 5.17 -18.71 9.01
CA THR A 11 4.22 -19.28 9.96
C THR A 11 2.93 -18.44 9.97
N PRO A 12 1.74 -19.05 10.14
CA PRO A 12 0.47 -18.33 10.13
C PRO A 12 0.44 -17.14 11.11
N HIS A 13 1.11 -17.29 12.26
CA HIS A 13 1.21 -16.24 13.27
C HIS A 13 2.02 -15.03 12.79
N ARG A 14 3.17 -15.24 12.12
CA ARG A 14 3.99 -14.15 11.56
C ARG A 14 3.24 -13.43 10.43
N TYR A 15 2.55 -14.19 9.57
CA TYR A 15 1.69 -13.62 8.53
C TYR A 15 0.63 -12.69 9.11
N LEU A 16 -0.09 -13.14 10.14
CA LEU A 16 -1.13 -12.33 10.78
C LEU A 16 -0.56 -11.08 11.43
N GLN A 17 0.59 -11.17 12.11
CA GLN A 17 1.27 -9.99 12.66
C GLN A 17 1.61 -8.97 11.58
N ARG A 18 2.15 -9.42 10.45
CA ARG A 18 2.46 -8.55 9.31
C ARG A 18 1.21 -7.88 8.75
N ARG A 19 0.15 -8.64 8.49
CA ARG A 19 -1.13 -8.07 8.00
C ARG A 19 -1.74 -7.06 8.98
N ARG A 20 -1.62 -7.28 10.29
CA ARG A 20 -2.07 -6.32 11.32
C ARG A 20 -1.23 -5.05 11.30
N VAL A 21 0.09 -5.17 11.15
CA VAL A 21 0.99 -4.01 11.05
C VAL A 21 0.70 -3.21 9.77
N GLU A 22 0.53 -3.87 8.62
CA GLU A 22 0.12 -3.21 7.37
C GLU A 22 -1.20 -2.44 7.54
N ARG A 23 -2.19 -3.04 8.22
CA ARG A 23 -3.45 -2.35 8.52
C ARG A 23 -3.24 -1.14 9.43
N SER A 24 -2.38 -1.25 10.44
CA SER A 24 -2.08 -0.14 11.36
C SER A 24 -1.38 1.02 10.65
N MET A 25 -0.50 0.75 9.68
CA MET A 25 0.14 1.81 8.88
C MET A 25 -0.91 2.64 8.14
N PHE A 26 -1.88 1.99 7.50
CA PHE A 26 -2.97 2.69 6.82
C PHE A 26 -3.75 3.60 7.78
N LEU A 27 -4.11 3.09 8.97
CA LEU A 27 -4.83 3.88 9.97
C LEU A 27 -3.99 5.04 10.53
N LEU A 28 -2.68 4.85 10.69
CA LEU A 28 -1.78 5.90 11.17
C LEU A 28 -1.67 7.07 10.19
N ARG A 29 -1.79 6.79 8.88
CA ARG A 29 -1.70 7.78 7.80
C ARG A 29 -3.04 8.45 7.50
N GLU A 30 -4.12 7.68 7.48
CA GLU A 30 -5.43 8.19 7.04
C GLU A 30 -6.25 8.79 8.19
N THR A 31 -5.84 8.59 9.45
CA THR A 31 -6.65 9.01 10.60
C THR A 31 -5.82 9.63 11.72
N ASP A 32 -6.44 10.57 12.44
CA ASP A 32 -5.89 11.24 13.63
C ASP A 32 -6.05 10.44 14.94
N ARG A 33 -6.47 9.17 14.87
CA ARG A 33 -6.74 8.35 16.06
C ARG A 33 -5.48 8.13 16.89
N SER A 34 -5.61 7.91 18.20
CA SER A 34 -4.42 7.66 19.02
C SER A 34 -3.75 6.33 18.64
N VAL A 35 -2.42 6.25 18.82
CA VAL A 35 -1.65 5.02 18.58
C VAL A 35 -2.17 3.86 19.46
N THR A 36 -2.69 4.19 20.63
CA THR A 36 -3.32 3.22 21.55
C THR A 36 -4.58 2.62 20.96
N ASP A 37 -5.46 3.44 20.40
CA ASP A 37 -6.73 2.97 19.84
C ASP A 37 -6.47 2.10 18.60
N ILE A 38 -5.52 2.52 17.75
CA ILE A 38 -5.11 1.77 16.57
C ILE A 38 -4.52 0.41 16.96
N CYS A 39 -3.71 0.35 18.04
CA CYS A 39 -3.16 -0.90 18.56
C CYS A 39 -4.26 -1.92 18.90
N PHE A 40 -5.31 -1.49 19.58
CA PHE A 40 -6.44 -2.37 19.93
C PHE A 40 -7.32 -2.70 18.71
N ASP A 41 -7.54 -1.74 17.81
CA ASP A 41 -8.36 -1.93 16.59
C ASP A 41 -7.78 -2.98 15.64
N VAL A 42 -6.45 -3.03 15.49
CA VAL A 42 -5.79 -4.07 14.68
C VAL A 42 -5.60 -5.40 15.43
N GLY A 43 -6.06 -5.48 16.68
CA GLY A 43 -6.14 -6.72 17.45
C GLY A 43 -4.89 -7.10 18.26
N PHE A 44 -4.06 -6.13 18.66
CA PHE A 44 -3.02 -6.38 19.67
C PHE A 44 -3.59 -6.22 21.08
N SER A 45 -3.17 -7.10 21.98
CA SER A 45 -3.57 -7.07 23.39
C SER A 45 -2.81 -6.02 24.20
N SER A 46 -1.64 -5.55 23.73
CA SER A 46 -0.83 -4.57 24.43
C SER A 46 -0.08 -3.64 23.49
N ARG A 47 0.06 -2.38 23.91
CA ARG A 47 0.85 -1.35 23.20
C ARG A 47 2.33 -1.73 23.09
N GLY A 48 2.90 -2.37 24.11
CA GLY A 48 4.31 -2.76 24.11
C GLY A 48 4.63 -3.82 23.05
N THR A 49 3.78 -4.85 22.93
CA THR A 49 3.91 -5.87 21.88
C THR A 49 3.73 -5.24 20.50
N PHE A 50 2.71 -4.38 20.35
CA PHE A 50 2.46 -3.67 19.09
C PHE A 50 3.67 -2.83 18.67
N SER A 51 4.19 -1.94 19.52
CA SER A 51 5.31 -1.06 19.17
C SER A 51 6.56 -1.84 18.78
N ARG A 52 6.85 -2.95 19.47
CA ARG A 52 8.02 -3.80 19.16
C ARG A 52 7.83 -4.51 17.82
N THR A 53 6.69 -5.15 17.59
CA THR A 53 6.38 -5.84 16.33
C THR A 53 6.30 -4.86 15.15
N PHE A 54 5.74 -3.67 15.37
CA PHE A 54 5.72 -2.61 14.36
C PHE A 54 7.14 -2.20 14.00
N ARG A 55 8.00 -1.89 14.98
CA ARG A 55 9.39 -1.51 14.70
C ARG A 55 10.20 -2.64 14.05
N GLU A 56 9.95 -3.90 14.41
CA GLU A 56 10.59 -5.06 13.76
C GLU A 56 10.22 -5.18 12.28
N ILE A 57 9.00 -4.79 11.89
CA ILE A 57 8.49 -4.95 10.52
C ILE A 57 8.71 -3.68 9.68
N VAL A 58 8.57 -2.50 10.27
CA VAL A 58 8.62 -1.19 9.58
C VAL A 58 9.99 -0.52 9.68
N GLY A 59 10.74 -0.80 10.76
CA GLY A 59 12.04 -0.19 11.05
C GLY A 59 11.97 1.01 12.01
N GLU A 60 10.79 1.62 12.19
CA GLU A 60 10.58 2.79 13.05
C GLU A 60 9.41 2.63 14.02
N ALA A 61 9.25 3.54 14.97
CA ALA A 61 8.13 3.50 15.91
C ALA A 61 6.84 4.03 15.25
N PRO A 62 5.65 3.57 15.66
CA PRO A 62 4.38 3.99 15.06
C PRO A 62 4.09 5.49 15.19
N SER A 63 4.63 6.16 16.23
CA SER A 63 4.56 7.62 16.37
C SER A 63 5.41 8.34 15.33
N ASP A 64 6.63 7.86 15.10
CA ASP A 64 7.58 8.46 14.17
C ASP A 64 7.08 8.26 12.73
N TYR A 65 6.55 7.06 12.45
CA TYR A 65 5.90 6.72 11.18
C TYR A 65 4.79 7.72 10.82
N ARG A 66 3.95 8.11 11.79
CA ARG A 66 2.87 9.08 11.53
C ARG A 66 3.41 10.43 11.08
N VAL A 67 4.46 10.93 11.73
CA VAL A 67 5.05 12.24 11.40
C VAL A 67 5.71 12.21 10.02
N GLY A 68 6.37 11.10 9.67
CA GLY A 68 7.06 10.95 8.39
C GLY A 68 6.17 10.58 7.20
N HIS A 69 4.99 9.99 7.44
CA HIS A 69 4.13 9.43 6.41
C HIS A 69 2.72 10.06 6.33
N GLU A 70 2.61 11.36 6.62
CA GLU A 70 1.36 12.09 6.41
C GLU A 70 0.78 11.82 4.99
N PRO A 71 -0.56 11.74 4.87
CA PRO A 71 -1.18 11.47 3.60
C PRO A 71 -0.79 12.59 2.63
N MET A 72 -0.40 12.25 1.40
CA MET A 72 -0.13 13.25 0.38
C MET A 72 -1.44 13.96 0.02
N VAL A 73 -1.75 15.06 0.71
CA VAL A 73 -2.84 15.97 0.38
C VAL A 73 -2.35 16.94 -0.71
N ALA A 74 -2.03 16.39 -1.87
CA ALA A 74 -1.62 17.16 -3.03
C ALA A 74 -2.74 17.14 -4.08
N PRO A 75 -2.93 18.22 -4.87
CA PRO A 75 -3.81 18.17 -6.03
C PRO A 75 -3.40 17.01 -6.96
N ASN A 76 -4.38 16.42 -7.66
CA ASN A 76 -4.17 15.25 -8.51
C ASN A 76 -3.00 15.41 -9.51
N CYS A 77 -2.77 16.62 -10.04
CA CYS A 77 -1.69 16.91 -10.97
C CYS A 77 -0.30 16.73 -10.34
N PHE A 78 -0.14 17.12 -9.07
CA PHE A 78 1.09 16.90 -8.31
C PHE A 78 1.26 15.43 -7.93
N GLN A 79 0.17 14.76 -7.56
CA GLN A 79 0.19 13.35 -7.20
C GLN A 79 0.57 12.47 -8.40
N LEU A 80 0.03 12.77 -9.59
CA LEU A 80 0.40 12.13 -10.85
C LEU A 80 1.86 12.40 -11.25
N TRP A 81 2.37 13.61 -10.98
CA TRP A 81 3.77 13.95 -11.23
C TRP A 81 4.72 13.21 -10.27
N ALA A 82 4.43 13.23 -8.97
CA ALA A 82 5.27 12.62 -7.93
C ALA A 82 5.27 11.08 -8.00
N MET A 83 4.12 10.48 -8.32
CA MET A 83 3.97 9.03 -8.45
C MET A 83 4.29 8.52 -9.86
N ARG A 84 4.79 9.38 -10.76
CA ARG A 84 5.13 8.97 -12.12
C ARG A 84 6.19 7.87 -12.07
N PRO A 85 5.89 6.64 -12.51
CA PRO A 85 6.87 5.56 -12.45
C PRO A 85 8.08 5.90 -13.32
N VAL A 86 9.25 5.97 -12.71
CA VAL A 86 10.51 6.36 -13.37
C VAL A 86 11.04 5.31 -14.36
N VAL A 87 10.40 4.15 -14.47
CA VAL A 87 10.85 3.05 -15.32
C VAL A 87 9.74 2.61 -16.27
N ALA A 88 9.66 3.27 -17.42
CA ALA A 88 9.37 2.67 -18.74
C ALA A 88 9.49 3.73 -19.87
N ALA A 89 10.57 4.52 -19.89
CA ALA A 89 10.97 5.29 -21.07
C ALA A 89 11.58 4.36 -22.14
N GLY A 90 10.88 3.27 -22.47
CA GLY A 90 11.37 2.18 -23.31
C GLY A 90 10.31 1.19 -23.79
N VAL A 91 9.02 1.53 -23.76
CA VAL A 91 8.02 0.76 -24.54
C VAL A 91 7.86 1.45 -25.87
N ALA A 92 8.45 0.84 -26.90
CA ALA A 92 8.30 1.23 -28.30
C ALA A 92 6.81 1.46 -28.63
N ARG A 93 6.54 2.61 -29.24
CA ARG A 93 5.25 3.02 -29.78
C ARG A 93 4.80 1.95 -30.79
N ARG A 94 3.95 1.01 -30.37
CA ARG A 94 3.25 0.16 -31.34
C ARG A 94 2.28 1.07 -32.08
N SER A 95 2.59 1.39 -33.34
CA SER A 95 1.67 2.02 -34.27
C SER A 95 0.49 1.08 -34.48
N SER A 96 -0.63 1.34 -33.81
CA SER A 96 -1.91 0.75 -34.17
C SER A 96 -2.37 1.41 -35.47
N SER A 97 -2.19 0.71 -36.59
CA SER A 97 -2.95 0.94 -37.82
C SER A 97 -4.42 0.63 -37.51
N PHE A 98 -5.21 1.67 -37.25
CA PHE A 98 -6.66 1.56 -37.35
C PHE A 98 -7.01 1.73 -38.82
N GLY A 99 -7.47 0.64 -39.43
CA GLY A 99 -7.88 0.60 -40.83
C GLY A 99 -9.09 1.51 -41.09
N ASP A 100 -9.03 2.20 -42.21
CA ASP A 100 -10.13 3.00 -42.75
C ASP A 100 -11.36 2.12 -43.01
N ALA A 101 -12.47 2.44 -42.34
CA ALA A 101 -13.79 1.97 -42.74
C ALA A 101 -14.29 2.91 -43.85
N ALA A 102 -14.18 2.48 -45.12
CA ALA A 102 -14.85 3.12 -46.23
C ALA A 102 -16.38 2.98 -46.04
N ALA A 103 -17.00 4.05 -45.54
CA ALA A 103 -18.45 4.14 -45.43
C ALA A 103 -19.06 4.42 -46.83
N ALA A 104 -20.03 3.58 -47.16
CA ALA A 104 -20.81 3.58 -48.39
C ALA A 104 -21.40 4.97 -48.73
N THR A 105 -21.24 5.39 -49.98
CA THR A 105 -22.03 6.47 -50.60
C THR A 105 -23.39 5.92 -51.03
N ALA A 106 -24.45 6.39 -50.38
CA ALA A 106 -25.82 6.30 -50.86
C ALA A 106 -26.32 7.72 -51.15
N SER A 107 -26.47 8.04 -52.44
CA SER A 107 -27.55 8.82 -53.09
C SER A 107 -27.11 9.25 -54.48
#